data_AF-A0A2C6CJ62-F1
#
_entry.id   AF-A0A2C6CJ62-F1
#
_cell.length_a   1.000
_cell.length_b   1.000
_cell.length_c   1.000
_cell.angle_alpha   90.00
_cell.angle_beta   90.00
_cell.angle_gamma   90.00
#
_symmetry.space_group_name_H-M   'P 1'
#
loop_
_entity.id
_entity.type
_entity.pdbx_description
1 polymer ?
#
loop_
_entity_poly.entity_id
_entity_poly.type
_entity_poly.pdbx_seq_one_letter_code
_entity_poly.pdbx_strand_id
1 'polypeptide(L)'
;MADTSLFERRFDPLMQAAVCLGGVLIADLLGAGFSSIGESEAPSRFAWLSITAFMLFFAIFNAIFSVASKNLFKYWSRSIYAYMGLAGLGGLMAWGFSGLTIWEAGSYSWMYIVVTIGYLVFISMITLMRKVVEFAQKEEWNAPKIRQKKRRR
;
A
#
# COMPACT_ATOMS: atom_id res chain seq x y z
N MET A 1 -3.97 27.71 -14.46
CA MET A 1 -3.46 26.88 -13.34
C MET A 1 -3.27 25.49 -13.92
N ALA A 2 -2.08 24.90 -13.81
CA ALA A 2 -1.77 23.64 -14.47
C ALA A 2 -2.58 22.50 -13.83
N ASP A 3 -3.50 21.91 -14.59
CA ASP A 3 -4.19 20.67 -14.27
C ASP A 3 -3.19 19.51 -14.27
N THR A 4 -2.37 19.44 -13.23
CA THR A 4 -1.54 18.26 -12.99
C THR A 4 -2.46 17.18 -12.43
N SER A 5 -2.86 16.26 -13.31
CA SER A 5 -3.65 15.10 -12.94
C SER A 5 -3.00 14.39 -11.75
N LEU A 6 -3.79 13.91 -10.78
CA LEU A 6 -3.32 13.09 -9.66
C LEU A 6 -2.44 11.91 -10.12
N PHE A 7 -2.60 11.47 -11.37
CA PHE A 7 -1.82 10.43 -12.04
C PHE A 7 -0.43 10.89 -12.55
N GLU A 8 -0.24 12.18 -12.82
CA GLU A 8 1.05 12.75 -13.21
C GLU A 8 1.96 13.03 -12.02
N ARG A 9 1.35 13.21 -10.84
CA ARG A 9 2.09 13.41 -9.59
C ARG A 9 2.62 12.07 -9.10
N ARG A 10 3.93 11.88 -9.24
CA ARG A 10 4.62 10.69 -8.71
C ARG A 10 4.56 10.68 -7.19
N PHE A 11 3.64 9.90 -6.63
CA PHE A 11 3.62 9.65 -5.19
C PHE A 11 4.66 8.59 -4.83
N ASP A 12 5.70 9.00 -4.11
CA ASP A 12 6.71 8.08 -3.58
C ASP A 12 6.07 7.19 -2.49
N PRO A 13 6.27 5.86 -2.53
CA PRO A 13 5.78 4.96 -1.49
C PRO A 13 6.16 5.39 -0.07
N LEU A 14 7.34 5.98 0.11
CA LEU A 14 7.79 6.44 1.43
C LEU A 14 6.93 7.60 1.95
N MET A 15 6.54 8.52 1.06
CA MET A 15 5.66 9.63 1.43
C MET A 15 4.26 9.12 1.74
N GLN A 16 3.77 8.12 1.00
CA GLN A 16 2.50 7.47 1.27
C GLN A 16 2.51 6.78 2.65
N ALA A 17 3.58 6.07 2.99
CA ALA A 17 3.75 5.46 4.31
C ALA A 17 3.80 6.50 5.43
N ALA A 18 4.53 7.61 5.22
CA ALA A 18 4.58 8.71 6.19
C ALA A 18 3.20 9.34 6.43
N VAL A 19 2.42 9.54 5.37
CA VAL A 19 1.04 10.05 5.47
C VAL A 19 0.15 9.06 6.23
N CYS A 20 0.25 7.76 5.93
CA CYS A 20 -0.52 6.73 6.65
C CYS A 20 -0.14 6.71 8.14
N LEU A 21 1.15 6.77 8.46
CA LEU A 21 1.63 6.78 9.84
C LEU A 21 1.18 8.04 10.60
N GLY A 22 1.24 9.22 9.95
CA GLY A 22 0.66 10.43 10.51
C GLY A 22 -0.85 10.33 10.72
N GLY A 23 -1.57 9.68 9.81
CA GLY A 23 -3.00 9.39 9.95
C GLY A 23 -3.32 8.49 11.14
N VAL A 24 -2.53 7.43 11.36
CA VAL A 24 -2.62 6.57 12.55
C VAL A 24 -2.41 7.39 13.81
N LEU A 25 -1.38 8.25 13.85
CA LEU A 25 -1.11 9.10 14.99
C LEU A 25 -2.25 10.06 15.32
N ILE A 26 -2.84 10.68 14.31
CA ILE A 26 -4.01 11.54 14.50
C ILE A 26 -5.20 10.71 15.01
N ALA A 27 -5.46 9.54 14.43
CA ALA A 27 -6.57 8.67 14.84
C ALA A 27 -6.43 8.20 16.29
N ASP A 28 -5.23 7.79 16.71
CA ASP A 28 -4.95 7.32 18.07
C ASP A 28 -5.06 8.48 19.09
N LEU A 29 -4.55 9.67 18.74
CA LEU A 29 -4.70 10.88 19.58
C LEU A 29 -6.16 11.31 19.73
N LEU A 30 -6.94 11.26 18.66
CA LEU A 30 -8.37 11.54 18.71
C LEU A 30 -9.08 10.52 19.59
N GLY A 31 -8.78 9.22 19.42
CA GLY A 31 -9.32 8.15 20.26
C GLY A 31 -9.03 8.37 21.75
N ALA A 32 -7.77 8.70 22.09
CA ALA A 32 -7.37 9.03 23.45
C ALA A 32 -8.08 10.29 23.98
N GLY A 33 -8.20 11.33 23.15
CA GLY A 33 -8.93 12.56 23.47
C GLY A 33 -10.41 12.31 23.80
N PHE A 34 -11.11 11.52 22.99
CA PHE A 34 -12.50 11.15 23.25
C PHE A 34 -12.67 10.34 24.55
N SER A 35 -11.75 9.40 24.85
CA SER A 35 -11.81 8.66 26.11
C SER A 35 -11.58 9.52 27.37
N SER A 36 -10.93 10.68 27.23
CA SER A 36 -10.76 11.61 28.36
C SER A 36 -11.98 12.50 28.61
N ILE A 37 -12.89 12.62 27.63
CA ILE A 37 -14.04 13.54 27.68
C ILE A 37 -15.36 12.79 27.95
N GLY A 38 -15.44 11.49 27.63
CA GLY A 38 -16.63 10.66 27.86
C GLY A 38 -16.35 9.41 28.73
N GLU A 39 -17.40 8.85 29.33
CA GLU A 39 -17.34 7.61 30.13
C GLU A 39 -17.04 6.33 29.31
N SER A 40 -16.83 6.45 28.00
CA SER A 40 -16.44 5.33 27.16
C SER A 40 -14.93 5.19 27.12
N GLU A 41 -14.40 4.15 27.77
CA GLU A 41 -13.03 3.73 27.57
C GLU A 41 -12.83 3.40 26.08
N ALA A 42 -11.93 4.12 25.41
CA ALA A 42 -11.50 3.72 24.08
C ALA A 42 -10.99 2.27 24.19
N PRO A 43 -11.48 1.33 23.37
CA PRO A 43 -11.07 -0.06 23.49
C PRO A 43 -9.54 -0.11 23.44
N SER A 44 -8.90 -0.78 24.39
CA SER A 44 -7.43 -0.92 24.43
C SER A 44 -6.83 -1.45 23.12
N ARG A 45 -7.66 -2.08 22.28
CA ARG A 45 -7.32 -2.65 20.97
C ARG A 45 -7.52 -1.67 19.80
N PHE A 46 -8.01 -0.46 20.04
CA PHE A 46 -8.30 0.54 19.01
C PHE A 46 -7.04 0.95 18.23
N ALA A 47 -5.91 1.15 18.91
CA ALA A 47 -4.65 1.50 18.25
C ALA A 47 -4.18 0.40 17.27
N TRP A 48 -4.35 -0.89 17.64
CA TRP A 48 -4.06 -2.02 16.76
C TRP A 48 -5.01 -2.10 15.55
N LEU A 49 -6.28 -1.76 15.73
CA LEU A 49 -7.24 -1.67 14.63
C LEU A 49 -6.89 -0.52 13.68
N SER A 50 -6.56 0.65 14.24
CA SER A 50 -6.18 1.86 13.52
C SER A 50 -4.99 1.60 12.60
N ILE A 51 -3.86 1.10 13.11
CA ILE A 51 -2.70 0.79 12.27
C ILE A 51 -3.03 -0.25 11.19
N THR A 52 -3.80 -1.29 11.52
CA THR A 52 -4.15 -2.34 10.57
C THR A 52 -4.98 -1.79 9.40
N ALA A 53 -5.93 -0.88 9.68
CA ALA A 53 -6.72 -0.21 8.65
C ALA A 53 -5.84 0.66 7.73
N PHE A 54 -4.90 1.42 8.31
CA PHE A 54 -3.98 2.24 7.52
C PHE A 54 -2.94 1.43 6.73
N MET A 55 -2.55 0.24 7.21
CA MET A 55 -1.73 -0.70 6.43
C MET A 55 -2.48 -1.22 5.20
N LEU A 56 -3.77 -1.54 5.36
CA LEU A 56 -4.61 -1.95 4.24
C LEU A 56 -4.83 -0.77 3.26
N PHE A 57 -5.06 0.42 3.78
CA PHE A 57 -5.15 1.64 2.98
C PHE A 57 -3.87 1.86 2.17
N PHE A 58 -2.71 1.75 2.81
CA PHE A 58 -1.42 1.80 2.12
C PHE A 58 -1.35 0.74 1.03
N ALA A 59 -1.71 -0.51 1.32
CA ALA A 59 -1.64 -1.61 0.36
C ALA A 59 -2.45 -1.32 -0.91
N ILE A 60 -3.69 -0.84 -0.77
CA ILE A 60 -4.58 -0.53 -1.89
C ILE A 60 -4.04 0.64 -2.73
N PHE A 61 -3.66 1.75 -2.09
CA PHE A 61 -3.15 2.92 -2.83
C PHE A 61 -1.80 2.65 -3.46
N ASN A 62 -0.92 1.93 -2.76
CA ASN A 62 0.38 1.54 -3.30
C ASN A 62 0.18 0.63 -4.52
N ALA A 63 -0.81 -0.27 -4.46
CA ALA A 63 -1.17 -1.12 -5.56
C ALA A 63 -1.57 -0.32 -6.82
N ILE A 64 -2.44 0.67 -6.66
CA ILE A 64 -2.90 1.53 -7.76
C ILE A 64 -1.73 2.34 -8.35
N PHE A 65 -0.92 2.98 -7.51
CA PHE A 65 0.18 3.82 -7.97
C PHE A 65 1.35 3.03 -8.57
N SER A 66 1.57 1.78 -8.10
CA SER A 66 2.58 0.89 -8.67
C SER A 66 2.32 0.59 -10.15
N VAL A 67 1.04 0.39 -10.53
CA VAL A 67 0.65 0.17 -11.93
C VAL A 67 0.93 1.39 -12.82
N ALA A 68 0.71 2.60 -12.29
CA ALA A 68 0.96 3.85 -13.01
C ALA A 68 2.45 4.23 -13.11
N SER A 69 3.32 3.54 -12.36
CA SER A 69 4.74 3.89 -12.30
C SER A 69 5.48 3.59 -13.61
N LYS A 70 6.42 4.47 -13.98
CA LYS A 70 7.28 4.27 -15.17
C LYS A 70 8.33 3.18 -14.93
N ASN A 71 8.89 3.12 -13.73
CA ASN A 71 9.96 2.19 -13.35
C ASN A 71 9.48 1.28 -12.21
N LEU A 72 8.94 0.12 -12.60
CA LEU A 72 8.33 -0.81 -11.67
C LEU A 72 9.33 -1.35 -10.64
N PHE A 73 10.51 -1.81 -11.06
CA PHE A 73 11.51 -2.39 -10.13
C PHE A 73 11.94 -1.41 -9.04
N LYS A 74 12.12 -0.12 -9.38
CA LYS A 74 12.48 0.92 -8.42
C LYS A 74 11.32 1.28 -7.48
N TYR A 75 10.10 1.28 -8.01
CA TYR A 75 8.90 1.53 -7.21
C TYR A 75 8.65 0.36 -6.25
N TRP A 76 8.73 -0.86 -6.75
CA TRP A 76 8.53 -2.11 -6.02
C TRP A 76 9.43 -2.22 -4.78
N SER A 77 10.74 -2.00 -4.92
CA SER A 77 11.64 -2.09 -3.77
C SER A 77 11.36 -1.01 -2.73
N ARG A 78 11.10 0.23 -3.17
CA ARG A 78 10.69 1.33 -2.28
C ARG A 78 9.38 1.03 -1.56
N SER A 79 8.41 0.42 -2.25
CA SER A 79 7.13 0.00 -1.67
C SER A 79 7.31 -1.03 -0.58
N ILE A 80 8.24 -1.98 -0.72
CA ILE A 80 8.55 -2.96 0.33
C ILE A 80 9.15 -2.26 1.55
N TYR A 81 10.16 -1.41 1.37
CA TYR A 81 10.77 -0.68 2.49
C TYR A 81 9.78 0.26 3.18
N ALA A 82 8.93 0.95 2.42
CA ALA A 82 7.88 1.81 2.94
C ALA A 82 6.85 1.02 3.76
N TYR A 83 6.41 -0.13 3.26
CA TYR A 83 5.48 -0.99 3.99
C TYR A 83 6.10 -1.59 5.26
N MET A 84 7.35 -2.08 5.19
CA MET A 84 8.05 -2.59 6.36
C MET A 84 8.24 -1.51 7.42
N GLY A 85 8.56 -0.27 7.00
CA GLY A 85 8.63 0.88 7.90
C GLY A 85 7.28 1.19 8.53
N LEU A 86 6.21 1.22 7.74
CA LEU A 86 4.84 1.47 8.23
C LEU A 86 4.40 0.39 9.22
N ALA A 87 4.60 -0.88 8.89
CA ALA A 87 4.28 -2.01 9.76
C ALA A 87 5.13 -1.94 11.04
N GLY A 88 6.45 -1.90 10.93
CA GLY A 88 7.33 -1.89 12.11
C GLY A 88 7.06 -0.70 13.04
N LEU A 89 7.11 0.52 12.50
CA LEU A 89 6.90 1.74 13.31
C LEU A 89 5.45 1.87 13.79
N GLY A 90 4.48 1.52 12.96
CA GLY A 90 3.07 1.54 13.34
C GLY A 90 2.72 0.52 14.40
N GLY A 91 3.31 -0.68 14.35
CA GLY A 91 3.16 -1.70 15.40
C GLY A 91 3.79 -1.28 16.72
N LEU A 92 4.97 -0.64 16.69
CA LEU A 92 5.60 -0.06 17.88
C LEU A 92 4.73 1.06 18.48
N MET A 93 4.13 1.87 17.62
CA MET A 93 3.25 2.94 18.04
C MET A 93 1.95 2.40 18.64
N ALA A 94 1.33 1.40 18.01
CA ALA A 94 0.16 0.73 18.55
C ALA A 94 0.43 0.08 19.91
N TRP A 95 1.62 -0.53 20.09
CA TRP A 95 2.06 -1.03 21.38
C TRP A 95 2.19 0.10 22.43
N GLY A 96 2.76 1.24 22.06
CA GLY A 96 2.89 2.41 22.95
C GLY A 96 1.54 2.98 23.42
N PHE A 97 0.54 3.05 22.54
CA PHE A 97 -0.79 3.57 22.88
C PHE A 97 -1.70 2.53 23.57
N SER A 98 -1.63 1.26 23.18
CA SER A 98 -2.47 0.20 23.77
C SER A 98 -1.90 -0.43 25.03
N GLY A 99 -0.58 -0.39 25.21
CA GLY A 99 0.13 -1.18 26.23
C GLY A 99 0.11 -2.69 25.97
N LEU A 100 -0.58 -3.16 24.93
CA LEU A 100 -0.75 -4.58 24.61
C LEU A 100 0.25 -5.00 23.56
N THR A 101 0.96 -6.09 23.83
CA THR A 101 1.83 -6.71 22.84
C THR A 101 1.00 -7.30 21.70
N ILE A 102 1.67 -7.54 20.57
CA ILE A 102 1.03 -8.14 19.40
C ILE A 102 0.47 -9.54 19.70
N TRP A 103 0.82 -10.22 20.79
CA TRP A 103 0.24 -11.53 21.12
C TRP A 103 -1.02 -11.40 21.98
N GLU A 104 -1.14 -10.31 22.74
CA GLU A 104 -2.24 -10.04 23.66
C GLU A 104 -3.44 -9.37 22.96
N ALA A 105 -3.22 -8.73 21.82
CA ALA A 105 -4.28 -8.10 21.03
C ALA A 105 -5.20 -9.12 20.32
N GLY A 106 -4.96 -10.43 20.47
CA GLY A 106 -5.87 -11.51 20.05
C GLY A 106 -6.18 -11.49 18.55
N SER A 107 -7.46 -11.34 18.20
CA SER A 107 -7.91 -11.32 16.79
C SER A 107 -7.34 -10.14 15.98
N TYR A 108 -7.01 -9.02 16.62
CA TYR A 108 -6.47 -7.83 15.93
C TYR A 108 -5.06 -8.08 15.42
N SER A 109 -4.27 -8.85 16.14
CA SER A 109 -2.94 -9.32 15.74
C SER A 109 -2.99 -10.21 14.50
N TRP A 110 -4.02 -11.06 14.43
CA TRP A 110 -4.25 -11.89 13.26
C TRP A 110 -4.61 -11.05 12.04
N MET A 111 -5.46 -10.02 12.19
CA MET A 111 -5.74 -9.08 11.10
C MET A 111 -4.48 -8.38 10.61
N TYR A 112 -3.62 -7.95 11.53
CA TYR A 112 -2.34 -7.32 11.21
C TYR A 112 -1.43 -8.22 10.36
N ILE A 113 -1.32 -9.51 10.73
CA ILE A 113 -0.58 -10.52 9.95
C ILE A 113 -1.25 -10.76 8.59
N VAL A 114 -2.57 -10.91 8.55
CA VAL A 114 -3.33 -11.15 7.31
C VAL A 114 -3.17 -9.98 6.33
N VAL A 115 -3.22 -8.74 6.80
CA VAL A 115 -2.98 -7.56 5.96
C VAL A 115 -1.55 -7.54 5.43
N THR A 116 -0.58 -7.95 6.24
CA THR A 116 0.82 -8.09 5.81
C THR A 116 1.01 -9.12 4.70
N ILE A 117 0.42 -10.31 4.86
CA ILE A 117 0.43 -11.33 3.80
C ILE A 117 -0.33 -10.82 2.57
N GLY A 118 -1.48 -10.20 2.77
CA GLY A 118 -2.30 -9.62 1.70
C GLY A 118 -1.55 -8.58 0.87
N TYR A 119 -0.73 -7.75 1.52
CA TYR A 119 0.11 -6.79 0.80
C TYR A 119 1.16 -7.47 -0.09
N LEU A 120 1.80 -8.55 0.38
CA LEU A 120 2.72 -9.33 -0.45
C LEU A 120 2.01 -9.96 -1.66
N VAL A 121 0.76 -10.38 -1.49
CA VAL A 121 -0.07 -10.85 -2.61
C VAL A 121 -0.34 -9.71 -3.59
N PHE A 122 -0.79 -8.54 -3.12
CA PHE A 122 -1.07 -7.38 -3.98
C PHE A 122 0.16 -6.94 -4.78
N ILE A 123 1.33 -6.86 -4.15
CA ILE A 123 2.55 -6.43 -4.85
C ILE A 123 3.01 -7.45 -5.89
N SER A 124 2.84 -8.76 -5.61
CA SER A 124 3.13 -9.82 -6.58
C SER A 124 2.19 -9.76 -7.79
N MET A 125 0.90 -9.54 -7.55
CA MET A 125 -0.13 -9.45 -8.58
C MET A 125 0.17 -8.32 -9.58
N ILE A 126 0.58 -7.15 -9.09
CA ILE A 126 0.90 -6.01 -9.96
C ILE A 126 2.17 -6.25 -10.76
N THR A 127 3.15 -6.90 -10.12
CA THR A 127 4.38 -7.29 -10.81
C THR A 127 4.09 -8.23 -11.98
N LEU A 128 3.16 -9.17 -11.79
CA LEU A 128 2.69 -10.06 -12.86
C LEU A 128 1.91 -9.30 -13.93
N MET A 129 0.96 -8.45 -13.55
CA MET A 129 0.17 -7.64 -14.49
C MET A 129 1.08 -6.81 -15.42
N ARG A 130 2.11 -6.17 -14.87
CA ARG A 130 3.06 -5.39 -15.67
C ARG A 130 3.87 -6.25 -16.62
N LYS A 131 4.33 -7.43 -16.20
CA LYS A 131 5.00 -8.39 -17.08
C LYS A 131 4.11 -8.83 -18.24
N VAL A 132 2.82 -9.05 -18.00
CA VAL A 132 1.85 -9.41 -19.06
C VAL A 132 1.68 -8.27 -20.05
N VAL A 133 1.55 -7.03 -19.59
CA VAL A 133 1.43 -5.85 -20.47
C VAL A 133 2.71 -5.65 -21.29
N GLU A 134 3.88 -5.77 -20.67
CA GLU A 134 5.17 -5.67 -21.37
C GLU A 134 5.35 -6.79 -22.41
N PHE A 135 4.88 -8.00 -22.10
CA PHE A 135 4.87 -9.12 -23.03
C PHE A 135 3.96 -8.85 -24.23
N ALA A 136 2.73 -8.37 -23.99
CA ALA A 136 1.78 -8.01 -25.05
C ALA A 136 2.35 -6.93 -25.98
N GLN A 137 2.94 -5.87 -25.40
CA GLN A 137 3.61 -4.79 -26.14
C GLN A 137 4.78 -5.28 -27.00
N LYS A 138 5.49 -6.31 -26.54
CA LYS A 138 6.59 -6.91 -27.28
C LYS A 138 6.10 -7.81 -28.42
N GLU A 139 4.99 -8.51 -28.24
CA GLU A 139 4.42 -9.42 -29.24
C GLU A 139 3.79 -8.66 -30.42
N GLU A 140 3.11 -7.54 -30.16
CA GLU A 140 2.59 -6.67 -31.22
C GLU A 140 3.71 -5.97 -32.03
N TRP A 141 4.86 -5.68 -31.41
CA TRP A 141 6.05 -5.19 -32.12
C TRP A 141 6.72 -6.28 -32.99
N ASN A 142 6.68 -7.54 -32.53
CA ASN A 142 7.26 -8.69 -33.22
C ASN A 142 6.34 -9.34 -34.26
N ALA A 143 5.18 -8.74 -34.56
CA ALA A 143 4.39 -9.08 -35.74
C ALA A 143 4.82 -8.17 -36.92
N PRO A 144 5.93 -8.45 -37.64
CA PRO A 144 6.25 -7.69 -38.83
C PRO A 144 5.14 -7.91 -39.83
N LYS A 145 4.67 -6.83 -40.44
CA LYS A 145 3.65 -6.82 -41.50
C LYS A 145 3.97 -7.90 -42.55
N ILE A 146 3.37 -9.08 -42.42
CA ILE A 146 3.27 -10.07 -43.50
C ILE A 146 2.25 -9.50 -44.49
N ARG A 147 2.57 -8.35 -45.09
CA ARG A 147 1.79 -7.80 -46.19
C ARG A 147 2.39 -8.39 -47.45
N GLN A 148 1.87 -9.57 -47.77
CA GLN A 148 2.01 -10.21 -49.07
C GLN A 148 1.80 -9.16 -50.18
N LYS A 149 2.83 -8.91 -50.98
CA LYS A 149 2.62 -8.35 -52.32
C LYS A 149 3.52 -9.02 -53.34
N LYS A 150 3.37 -10.35 -53.45
CA LYS A 150 3.54 -11.06 -54.73
C LYS A 150 2.42 -10.57 -55.67
N ARG A 151 2.62 -9.45 -56.36
CA ARG A 151 1.84 -9.10 -57.55
C ARG A 151 2.51 -8.00 -58.37
N ARG A 152 3.54 -8.38 -59.13
CA ARG A 152 3.82 -7.80 -60.45
C ARG A 152 4.30 -8.94 -61.34
N ARG A 153 3.34 -9.48 -62.11
CA ARG A 153 3.62 -10.07 -63.42
C ARG A 153 3.92 -8.92 -64.38
#